data_AF-A0A9Q0N661-F1
#
_entry.id   AF-A0A9Q0N661-F1
#
_cell.length_a   1.000
_cell.length_b   1.000
_cell.length_c   1.000
_cell.angle_alpha   90.00
_cell.angle_beta   90.00
_cell.angle_gamma   90.00
#
_symmetry.space_group_name_H-M   'P 1'
#
loop_
_entity.id
_entity.type
_entity.pdbx_description
1 polymer ?
#
loop_
_entity_poly.entity_id
_entity_poly.type
_entity_poly.pdbx_seq_one_letter_code
_entity_poly.pdbx_strand_id
1 'polypeptide(L)' 'MMVGSNLKDTQLQQIVDKTIVFADKDEDGKISFDEFCSVVGNTDIHKKMVVDV' A
#
# COMPACT_ATOMS: atom_id res chain seq x y z
N MET A 1 19.99 -9.97 9.73
CA MET A 1 19.27 -8.68 9.84
C MET A 1 17.92 -8.96 10.47
N MET A 2 17.52 -8.10 11.41
CA MET A 2 16.49 -8.32 12.43
C MET A 2 15.11 -8.68 11.88
N VAL A 3 14.60 -9.83 12.33
CA VAL A 3 13.20 -10.28 12.25
C VAL A 3 12.52 -9.82 13.53
N GLY A 4 11.57 -8.89 13.41
CA GLY A 4 10.85 -8.26 14.51
C GLY A 4 9.36 -8.57 14.46
N SER A 5 9.00 -9.75 14.98
CA SER A 5 7.74 -10.03 15.70
C SER A 5 6.40 -9.71 15.03
N ASN A 6 5.75 -10.77 14.51
CA ASN A 6 4.31 -10.95 14.22
C ASN A 6 3.71 -10.62 12.84
N LEU A 7 4.51 -10.27 11.84
CA LEU A 7 4.10 -10.40 10.44
C LEU A 7 5.17 -11.23 9.73
N LYS A 8 4.80 -12.35 9.11
CA LYS A 8 5.74 -13.14 8.31
C LYS A 8 6.28 -12.19 7.25
N ASP A 9 7.56 -11.80 7.31
CA ASP A 9 8.18 -10.83 6.39
C ASP A 9 7.78 -11.10 4.93
N THR A 10 7.69 -12.38 4.57
CA THR A 10 7.24 -12.85 3.25
C THR A 10 5.81 -12.43 2.89
N GLN A 11 4.87 -12.43 3.85
CA GLN A 11 3.50 -11.98 3.62
C GLN A 11 3.43 -10.46 3.48
N LEU A 12 4.19 -9.71 4.30
CA LEU A 12 4.27 -8.26 4.14
C LEU A 12 4.85 -7.90 2.77
N GLN A 13 5.91 -8.59 2.38
CA GLN A 13 6.56 -8.40 1.10
C GLN A 13 5.60 -8.76 -0.06
N GLN A 14 4.85 -9.86 0.03
CA GLN A 14 3.80 -10.20 -0.94
C GLN A 14 2.65 -9.17 -1.01
N ILE A 15 2.27 -8.56 0.11
CA ILE A 15 1.25 -7.51 0.12
C ILE A 15 1.79 -6.25 -0.58
N VAL A 16 3.03 -5.88 -0.28
CA VAL A 16 3.70 -4.74 -0.92
C VAL A 16 3.84 -4.98 -2.42
N ASP A 17 4.40 -6.12 -2.84
CA ASP A 17 4.57 -6.46 -4.25
C ASP A 17 3.26 -6.44 -5.03
N LYS A 18 2.18 -7.03 -4.48
CA LYS A 18 0.86 -7.01 -5.11
C LYS A 18 0.27 -5.60 -5.18
N THR A 19 0.51 -4.78 -4.15
CA THR A 19 0.03 -3.40 -4.13
C THR A 19 0.76 -2.56 -5.17
N ILE A 20 2.08 -2.72 -5.29
CA ILE A 20 2.88 -2.05 -6.32
C ILE A 20 2.39 -2.47 -7.69
N VAL A 21 2.36 -3.77 -8.01
CA VAL A 21 1.90 -4.27 -9.33
C VAL A 21 0.47 -3.80 -9.69
N PHE A 22 -0.39 -3.60 -8.70
CA PHE A 22 -1.74 -3.12 -8.93
C PHE A 22 -1.84 -1.60 -9.09
N ALA A 23 -0.97 -0.85 -8.41
CA ALA A 23 -1.00 0.62 -8.34
C ALA A 23 -0.12 1.29 -9.39
N ASP A 24 1.04 0.68 -9.65
CA ASP A 24 2.09 1.11 -10.56
C ASP A 24 1.59 0.97 -12.01
N LYS A 25 1.20 2.10 -12.59
CA LYS A 25 0.67 2.17 -13.96
C LYS A 25 1.75 2.48 -14.97
N ASP A 26 2.85 3.09 -14.54
CA ASP A 26 3.98 3.43 -15.39
C ASP A 26 5.12 2.41 -15.35
N GLU A 27 4.96 1.35 -14.55
CA GLU A 27 5.89 0.23 -14.37
C GLU A 27 7.29 0.70 -13.94
N ASP A 28 7.37 1.81 -13.18
CA ASP A 28 8.64 2.35 -12.67
C ASP A 28 9.14 1.65 -11.38
N GLY A 29 8.32 0.74 -10.84
CA GLY A 29 8.58 -0.03 -9.64
C GLY A 29 8.35 0.76 -8.34
N LYS A 30 7.73 1.93 -8.42
CA LYS A 30 7.38 2.81 -7.31
C LYS A 30 5.90 3.19 -7.43
N ILE A 31 5.42 3.94 -6.44
CA ILE A 31 4.07 4.49 -6.45
C ILE A 31 4.21 5.99 -6.33
N SER A 32 3.96 6.68 -7.43
CA SER A 32 3.89 8.12 -7.51
C SER A 32 2.65 8.64 -6.77
N PHE A 33 2.67 9.93 -6.38
CA PHE A 33 1.55 10.53 -5.64
C PHE A 33 0.22 10.43 -6.41
N ASP A 34 0.24 10.61 -7.73
CA ASP A 34 -0.93 10.48 -8.59
C ASP A 34 -1.48 9.04 -8.66
N GLU A 35 -0.59 8.05 -8.62
CA GLU A 35 -0.94 6.63 -8.60
C GLU A 35 -1.54 6.24 -7.25
N PHE A 36 -0.94 6.71 -6.16
CA PHE A 36 -1.50 6.59 -4.82
C PHE A 36 -2.90 7.21 -4.74
N CYS A 37 -3.07 8.42 -5.28
CA CYS A 37 -4.37 9.10 -5.28
C CYS A 37 -5.40 8.36 -6.14
N SER A 38 -4.98 7.71 -7.22
CA SER A 38 -5.86 6.89 -8.07
C SER A 38 -6.33 5.60 -7.37
N VAL A 39 -5.45 4.96 -6.60
CA VAL A 39 -5.76 3.73 -5.86
C VAL A 39 -6.59 4.02 -4.61
N VAL A 40 -6.21 5.04 -3.86
CA VAL A 40 -6.90 5.45 -2.63
C VAL A 40 -8.18 6.21 -2.95
N GLY A 41 -8.27 6.94 -4.06
CA GLY A 41 -9.49 7.61 -4.50
C GLY A 41 -10.63 6.65 -4.84
N ASN A 42 -10.32 5.42 -5.26
CA ASN A 42 -11.31 4.36 -5.49
C ASN A 42 -11.66 3.56 -4.22
N THR A 43 -10.90 3.72 -3.14
CA THR A 43 -11.11 2.98 -1.90
C THR A 43 -11.72 3.95 -0.88
N ASP A 44 -12.81 3.59 -0.20
CA ASP A 44 -13.43 4.39 0.87
C ASP A 44 -12.53 4.59 2.13
N ILE A 45 -11.21 4.70 1.97
CA ILE A 45 -10.22 4.98 3.01
C ILE A 45 -10.48 6.34 3.66
N HIS A 46 -11.06 7.31 2.94
CA HIS A 46 -11.47 8.60 3.50
C HIS A 46 -12.47 8.45 4.67
N LYS A 47 -13.30 7.39 4.70
CA LYS A 47 -14.21 7.10 5.83
C LYS A 47 -13.52 6.43 7.02
N LYS A 48 -12.32 5.87 6.84
CA LYS A 48 -11.52 5.27 7.91
C LYS A 48 -10.46 6.22 8.48
N MET A 49 -10.26 7.39 7.87
CA MET A 49 -9.39 8.48 8.37
C MET A 49 -10.15 9.49 9.25
N VAL A 50 -11.19 9.06 9.95
CA VAL A 50 -11.74 9.81 11.08
C VAL A 50 -11.06 9.29 12.35
N VAL A 51 -10.33 10.18 13.01
CA VAL A 51 -9.93 9.99 14.40
C VAL A 51 -11.11 10.49 15.23
N ASP A 52 -11.82 9.59 15.91
CA ASP A 52 -12.74 9.99 16.97
C ASP A 52 -11.90 10.72 18.03
N VAL A 53 -12.21 12.01 18.23
CA VAL A 53 -11.60 12.88 19.24
C VAL A 53 -12.22 12.65 20.61
#